data_AF-A0A1F5DAW8-F1
#
_entry.id   AF-A0A1F5DAW8-F1
#
_cell.length_a   1.000
_cell.length_b   1.000
_cell.length_c   1.000
_cell.angle_alpha   90.00
_cell.angle_beta   90.00
_cell.angle_gamma   90.00
#
_symmetry.space_group_name_H-M   'P 1'
#
loop_
_entity.id
_entity.type
_entity.pdbx_description
1 polymer ?
#
loop_
_entity_poly.entity_id
_entity_poly.type
_entity_poly.pdbx_seq_one_letter_code
_entity_poly.pdbx_strand_id
1 'polypeptide(L)'
;MRAEPVGNGYVYDERYFNSFQEVQCYRYLKHLGIHPGKVHHEYQVGGSRFDFFPLRRVFWEHHPINLKLGQDIYRYGKRRRAILDGNGYNNVPLVVSDVMFEDVTDICKAMSDHGVDFRTGEVPGDRELVFVKRYEDEFRLEMLSLIHASLLSD
;
A
#
# COMPACT_ATOMS: atom_id res chain seq x y z
N MET A 1 17.04 -8.07 -28.58
CA MET A 1 17.19 -8.47 -27.16
C MET A 1 17.26 -7.18 -26.36
N ARG A 2 16.23 -6.86 -25.56
CA ARG A 2 16.27 -5.68 -24.68
C ARG A 2 17.07 -6.07 -23.44
N ALA A 3 18.07 -5.27 -23.10
CA ALA A 3 18.90 -5.45 -21.93
C ALA A 3 18.04 -5.48 -20.66
N GLU A 4 18.31 -6.43 -19.78
CA GLU A 4 17.69 -6.46 -18.46
C GLU A 4 18.10 -5.22 -17.65
N PRO A 5 17.20 -4.62 -16.85
CA PRO A 5 17.58 -3.54 -15.96
C PRO A 5 18.49 -4.11 -14.87
N VAL A 6 19.74 -3.68 -14.88
CA VAL A 6 20.71 -3.98 -13.82
C VAL A 6 20.37 -3.12 -12.60
N GLY A 7 19.84 -3.75 -11.55
CA GLY A 7 19.63 -3.13 -10.24
C GLY A 7 18.47 -3.76 -9.46
N ASN A 8 18.80 -4.69 -8.55
CA ASN A 8 17.95 -5.29 -7.50
C ASN A 8 16.42 -5.28 -7.75
N GLY A 9 15.94 -6.22 -8.57
CA GLY A 9 14.52 -6.57 -8.67
C GLY A 9 14.28 -8.03 -8.30
N TYR A 10 13.13 -8.33 -7.72
CA TYR A 10 12.63 -9.70 -7.54
C TYR A 10 11.77 -10.06 -8.75
N VAL A 11 12.02 -11.21 -9.37
CA VAL A 11 11.17 -11.73 -10.46
C VAL A 11 10.19 -12.76 -9.90
N TYR A 12 8.90 -12.55 -10.13
CA TYR A 12 7.86 -13.50 -9.74
C TYR A 12 6.78 -13.57 -10.83
N ASP A 13 6.54 -14.76 -11.38
CA ASP A 13 5.58 -14.98 -12.48
C ASP A 13 5.86 -14.04 -13.69
N GLU A 14 7.13 -14.01 -14.10
CA GLU A 14 7.69 -13.17 -15.19
C GLU A 14 7.57 -11.65 -14.97
N ARG A 15 7.13 -11.20 -13.79
CA ARG A 15 7.02 -9.78 -13.43
C ARG A 15 8.16 -9.34 -12.55
N TYR A 16 8.61 -8.12 -12.77
CA TYR A 16 9.66 -7.48 -11.99
C TYR A 16 9.05 -6.63 -10.88
N PHE A 17 9.55 -6.82 -9.66
CA PHE A 17 9.18 -6.07 -8.47
C PHE A 17 10.41 -5.44 -7.83
N ASN A 18 10.28 -4.22 -7.33
CA ASN A 18 11.42 -3.46 -6.79
C ASN A 18 11.75 -3.85 -5.34
N SER A 19 10.87 -4.60 -4.67
CA SER A 19 11.07 -4.98 -3.28
C SER A 19 10.39 -6.31 -2.92
N PHE A 20 10.88 -6.95 -1.86
CA PHE A 20 10.23 -8.13 -1.27
C PHE A 20 8.80 -7.82 -0.82
N GLN A 21 8.54 -6.59 -0.35
CA GLN A 21 7.22 -6.14 0.07
C GLN A 21 6.23 -6.12 -1.10
N GLU A 22 6.64 -5.64 -2.27
CA GLU A 22 5.82 -5.70 -3.49
C GLU A 22 5.50 -7.15 -3.90
N VAL A 23 6.47 -8.07 -3.75
CA VAL A 23 6.25 -9.50 -4.00
C VAL A 23 5.18 -10.06 -3.06
N GLN A 24 5.19 -9.71 -1.77
CA GLN A 24 4.17 -10.14 -0.82
C GLN A 24 2.79 -9.59 -1.16
N CYS A 25 2.71 -8.30 -1.51
CA CYS A 25 1.48 -7.67 -2.00
C CYS A 25 0.93 -8.40 -3.22
N TYR A 26 1.79 -8.73 -4.18
CA TYR A 26 1.38 -9.48 -5.37
C TYR A 26 0.92 -10.91 -5.04
N ARG A 27 1.61 -11.61 -4.15
CA ARG A 27 1.21 -12.95 -3.67
C ARG A 27 -0.14 -12.90 -2.98
N TYR A 28 -0.44 -11.87 -2.20
CA TYR A 28 -1.74 -11.67 -1.60
C TYR A 28 -2.83 -11.48 -2.65
N LEU A 29 -2.63 -10.62 -3.66
CA LEU A 29 -3.61 -10.44 -4.74
C LEU A 29 -3.86 -11.76 -5.50
N LYS A 30 -2.81 -12.56 -5.73
CA LYS A 30 -2.94 -13.91 -6.30
C LYS A 30 -3.68 -14.86 -5.37
N HIS A 31 -3.43 -14.80 -4.06
CA HIS A 31 -4.13 -15.59 -3.05
C HIS A 31 -5.62 -15.29 -3.00
N LEU A 32 -6.03 -14.04 -3.25
CA LEU A 32 -7.43 -13.65 -3.44
C LEU A 32 -8.08 -14.25 -4.70
N GLY A 33 -7.32 -14.97 -5.53
CA GLY A 33 -7.78 -15.53 -6.80
C GLY A 33 -7.76 -14.53 -7.96
N ILE A 34 -7.14 -13.35 -7.79
CA ILE A 34 -7.04 -12.36 -8.86
C ILE A 34 -6.00 -12.84 -9.86
N HIS A 35 -6.45 -13.08 -11.09
CA HIS A 35 -5.58 -13.55 -12.16
C HIS A 35 -4.43 -12.54 -12.40
N PRO A 36 -3.18 -13.00 -12.60
CA PRO A 36 -2.04 -12.14 -12.90
C PRO A 36 -2.35 -11.04 -13.92
N GLY A 37 -2.90 -11.40 -15.09
CA GLY A 37 -3.26 -10.44 -16.15
C GLY A 37 -4.30 -9.38 -15.78
N LYS A 38 -4.89 -9.44 -14.58
CA LYS A 38 -5.81 -8.45 -14.01
C LYS A 38 -5.20 -7.67 -12.85
N VAL A 39 -3.98 -7.97 -12.44
CA VAL A 39 -3.20 -7.16 -11.52
C VAL A 39 -2.33 -6.21 -12.35
N HIS A 40 -2.76 -4.96 -12.44
CA HIS A 40 -1.98 -3.90 -13.06
C HIS A 40 -0.97 -3.37 -12.04
N HIS A 41 0.32 -3.66 -12.23
CA HIS A 41 1.41 -3.19 -11.38
C HIS A 41 2.10 -1.98 -12.02
N GLU A 42 2.55 -1.02 -11.21
CA GLU A 42 3.09 0.27 -11.65
C GLU A 42 2.19 1.00 -12.66
N TYR A 43 0.88 1.03 -12.40
CA TYR A 43 -0.10 1.60 -13.31
C TYR A 43 0.07 3.12 -13.46
N GLN A 44 0.21 3.59 -14.69
CA GLN A 44 0.43 5.01 -15.00
C GLN A 44 -0.89 5.79 -14.99
N VAL A 45 -0.94 6.86 -14.19
CA VAL A 45 -2.00 7.86 -14.18
C VAL A 45 -1.38 9.25 -14.31
N GLY A 46 -1.64 9.94 -15.42
CA GLY A 46 -0.96 11.18 -15.76
C GLY A 46 0.56 10.99 -15.76
N GLY A 47 1.28 11.80 -14.98
CA GLY A 47 2.74 11.69 -14.79
C GLY A 47 3.19 10.80 -13.63
N SER A 48 2.28 10.08 -12.96
CA SER A 48 2.57 9.26 -11.77
C SER A 48 2.31 7.77 -11.99
N ARG A 49 3.05 6.91 -11.29
CA ARG A 49 2.82 5.46 -11.22
C ARG A 49 2.23 5.07 -9.88
N PHE A 50 1.25 4.17 -9.88
CA PHE A 50 0.62 3.58 -8.70
C PHE A 50 0.97 2.10 -8.60
N ASP A 51 1.31 1.61 -7.40
CA ASP A 51 1.93 0.30 -7.24
C ASP A 51 1.03 -0.83 -7.75
N PHE A 52 -0.25 -0.86 -7.35
CA PHE A 52 -1.20 -1.87 -7.80
C PHE A 52 -2.57 -1.27 -8.13
N PHE A 53 -3.19 -1.80 -9.18
CA PHE A 53 -4.57 -1.51 -9.56
C PHE A 53 -5.31 -2.80 -9.96
N PRO A 54 -5.52 -3.74 -9.03
CA PRO A 54 -6.18 -5.01 -9.29
C PRO A 54 -7.61 -4.81 -9.82
N LEU A 55 -7.97 -5.59 -10.84
CA LEU A 55 -9.29 -5.61 -11.48
C LEU A 55 -9.77 -4.26 -12.02
N ARG A 56 -8.92 -3.22 -11.99
CA ARG A 56 -9.28 -1.81 -12.20
C ARG A 56 -10.38 -1.31 -11.25
N ARG A 57 -10.38 -1.79 -10.01
CA ARG A 57 -11.42 -1.46 -9.02
C ARG A 57 -10.91 -0.64 -7.84
N VAL A 58 -9.68 -0.87 -7.40
CA VAL A 58 -9.10 -0.20 -6.22
C VAL A 58 -7.63 0.03 -6.48
N PHE A 59 -7.17 1.26 -6.33
CA PHE A 59 -5.75 1.55 -6.30
C PHE A 59 -5.17 1.15 -4.96
N TRP A 60 -3.96 0.60 -4.96
CA TRP A 60 -3.23 0.29 -3.74
C TRP A 60 -1.79 0.79 -3.86
N GLU A 61 -1.42 1.62 -2.90
CA GLU A 61 -0.07 2.14 -2.68
C GLU A 61 0.51 1.50 -1.41
N HIS A 62 1.70 0.92 -1.52
CA HIS A 62 2.35 0.20 -0.44
C HIS A 62 3.78 0.69 -0.23
N HIS A 63 3.97 1.52 0.80
CA HIS A 63 5.21 2.25 1.04
C HIS A 63 5.71 2.15 2.49
N PRO A 64 6.02 0.94 2.99
CA PRO A 64 6.37 0.73 4.41
C PRO A 64 7.69 1.38 4.85
N ILE A 65 8.55 1.75 3.90
CA ILE A 65 9.87 2.36 4.17
C ILE A 65 9.84 3.88 3.99
N ASN A 66 9.15 4.40 2.96
CA ASN A 66 9.10 5.84 2.68
C ASN A 66 8.43 6.65 3.80
N LEU A 67 7.65 5.99 4.65
CA LEU A 67 6.94 6.58 5.77
C LEU A 67 7.71 6.46 7.09
N LYS A 68 8.70 5.56 7.16
CA LYS A 68 9.72 5.54 8.23
C LYS A 68 10.85 6.56 8.01
N LEU A 69 11.02 7.06 6.79
CA LEU A 69 12.03 8.06 6.40
C LEU A 69 11.48 9.51 6.35
N GLY A 70 10.33 9.78 6.98
CA GLY A 70 9.89 11.14 7.32
C GLY A 70 8.74 11.72 6.49
N GLN A 71 8.05 10.94 5.65
CA GLN A 71 6.78 11.39 5.06
C GLN A 71 5.60 10.88 5.89
N ASP A 72 4.66 11.76 6.21
CA ASP A 72 3.37 11.40 6.79
C ASP A 72 2.49 10.70 5.75
N ILE A 73 2.03 9.49 6.08
CA ILE A 73 1.16 8.66 5.22
C ILE A 73 -0.12 9.38 4.84
N TYR A 74 -0.70 10.18 5.74
CA TYR A 74 -1.94 10.89 5.46
C TYR A 74 -1.71 11.96 4.40
N ARG A 75 -0.62 12.73 4.54
CA ARG A 75 -0.21 13.72 3.53
C ARG A 75 0.15 13.04 2.20
N TYR A 76 0.82 11.90 2.24
CA TYR A 76 1.11 11.09 1.06
C TYR A 76 -0.19 10.68 0.35
N GLY A 77 -1.08 9.99 1.06
CA GLY A 77 -2.34 9.49 0.51
C GLY A 77 -3.24 10.59 -0.04
N LYS A 78 -3.38 11.73 0.65
CA LYS A 78 -4.14 12.88 0.14
C LYS A 78 -3.59 13.41 -1.19
N ARG A 79 -2.25 13.51 -1.32
CA ARG A 79 -1.62 13.91 -2.58
C ARG A 79 -1.88 12.90 -3.69
N ARG A 80 -1.78 11.60 -3.40
CA ARG A 80 -2.05 10.52 -4.35
C ARG A 80 -3.53 10.50 -4.79
N ARG A 81 -4.45 10.71 -3.84
CA ARG A 81 -5.89 10.84 -4.09
C ARG A 81 -6.20 11.99 -5.05
N ALA A 82 -5.65 13.18 -4.80
CA ALA A 82 -5.83 14.33 -5.69
C ALA A 82 -5.33 14.10 -7.12
N ILE A 83 -4.26 13.31 -7.32
CA ILE A 83 -3.79 12.92 -8.66
C ILE A 83 -4.83 12.05 -9.36
N LEU A 84 -5.38 11.04 -8.67
CA LEU A 84 -6.41 10.18 -9.24
C LEU A 84 -7.67 10.97 -9.61
N ASP A 85 -8.12 11.86 -8.72
CA ASP A 85 -9.33 12.67 -8.92
C ASP A 85 -9.17 13.59 -10.13
N GLY A 86 -8.01 14.27 -10.23
CA GLY A 86 -7.68 15.11 -11.37
C GLY A 86 -7.51 14.37 -12.71
N ASN A 87 -7.48 13.02 -12.68
CA ASN A 87 -7.36 12.17 -13.87
C ASN A 87 -8.60 11.28 -14.08
N GLY A 88 -9.74 11.60 -13.46
CA GLY A 88 -11.03 10.93 -13.71
C GLY A 88 -11.26 9.63 -12.93
N TYR A 89 -10.49 9.39 -11.88
CA TYR A 89 -10.62 8.21 -11.01
C TYR A 89 -11.25 8.54 -9.65
N ASN A 90 -12.01 9.64 -9.54
CA ASN A 90 -12.64 10.08 -8.28
C ASN A 90 -13.50 8.99 -7.64
N ASN A 91 -14.23 8.20 -8.42
CA ASN A 91 -15.09 7.14 -7.89
C ASN A 91 -14.36 5.80 -7.62
N VAL A 92 -13.04 5.75 -7.78
CA VAL A 92 -12.24 4.53 -7.62
C VAL A 92 -11.45 4.64 -6.32
N PRO A 93 -11.67 3.78 -5.32
CA PRO A 93 -10.98 3.87 -4.05
C PRO A 93 -9.46 3.77 -4.15
N LEU A 94 -8.77 4.41 -3.21
CA LEU A 94 -7.33 4.32 -3.00
C LEU A 94 -7.06 3.78 -1.59
N VAL A 95 -6.33 2.68 -1.52
CA VAL A 95 -5.78 2.13 -0.29
C VAL A 95 -4.31 2.52 -0.20
N VAL A 96 -3.88 3.05 0.94
CA VAL A 96 -2.48 3.39 1.22
C VAL A 96 -2.06 2.63 2.46
N SER A 97 -0.95 1.90 2.37
CA SER A 97 -0.45 1.06 3.46
C SER A 97 1.03 1.31 3.73
N ASP A 98 1.39 1.29 5.02
CA ASP A 98 2.77 1.51 5.50
C ASP A 98 3.28 0.42 6.42
N VAL A 99 2.54 -0.68 6.50
CA VAL A 99 2.87 -1.84 7.32
C VAL A 99 3.96 -2.66 6.64
N MET A 100 5.01 -3.03 7.36
CA MET A 100 5.97 -4.01 6.84
C MET A 100 5.35 -5.41 6.97
N PHE A 101 4.89 -5.99 5.88
CA PHE A 101 4.23 -7.28 5.90
C PHE A 101 5.23 -8.43 5.97
N GLU A 102 4.93 -9.42 6.81
CA GLU A 102 5.74 -10.63 6.95
C GLU A 102 5.40 -11.65 5.85
N ASP A 103 4.11 -11.90 5.65
CA ASP A 103 3.59 -12.84 4.67
C ASP A 103 2.15 -12.50 4.22
N VAL A 104 1.55 -13.38 3.41
CA VAL A 104 0.18 -13.24 2.91
C VAL A 104 -0.86 -13.26 4.04
N THR A 105 -0.65 -14.04 5.09
CA THR A 105 -1.59 -14.15 6.22
C THR A 105 -1.69 -12.83 6.97
N ASP A 106 -0.55 -12.17 7.16
CA ASP A 106 -0.47 -10.85 7.76
C ASP A 106 -1.22 -9.80 6.94
N ILE A 107 -1.04 -9.80 5.61
CA ILE A 107 -1.79 -8.91 4.71
C ILE A 107 -3.29 -9.18 4.79
N CYS A 108 -3.71 -10.46 4.77
CA CYS A 108 -5.11 -10.84 4.90
C CYS A 108 -5.72 -10.27 6.18
N LYS A 109 -5.03 -10.41 7.32
CA LYS A 109 -5.48 -9.86 8.60
C LYS A 109 -5.58 -8.34 8.53
N ALA A 110 -4.54 -7.65 8.08
CA ALA A 110 -4.52 -6.19 8.01
C ALA A 110 -5.64 -5.63 7.11
N MET A 111 -5.86 -6.23 5.93
CA MET A 111 -6.91 -5.80 5.02
C MET A 111 -8.31 -6.09 5.59
N SER A 112 -8.49 -7.23 6.24
CA SER A 112 -9.75 -7.58 6.91
C SER A 112 -10.07 -6.62 8.05
N ASP A 113 -9.09 -6.30 8.91
CA ASP A 113 -9.25 -5.36 10.03
C ASP A 113 -9.66 -3.96 9.55
N HIS A 114 -9.25 -3.59 8.33
CA HIS A 114 -9.59 -2.32 7.68
C HIS A 114 -10.74 -2.45 6.67
N GLY A 115 -11.43 -3.60 6.59
CA GLY A 115 -12.58 -3.83 5.69
C GLY A 115 -12.29 -3.59 4.20
N VAL A 116 -11.08 -3.89 3.74
CA VAL A 116 -10.66 -3.74 2.33
C VAL A 116 -10.81 -5.06 1.59
N ASP A 117 -11.58 -5.08 0.50
CA ASP A 117 -11.65 -6.22 -0.42
C ASP A 117 -11.36 -5.82 -1.87
N PHE A 118 -10.16 -6.18 -2.35
CA PHE A 118 -9.73 -5.91 -3.72
C PHE A 118 -10.52 -6.66 -4.78
N ARG A 119 -11.24 -7.73 -4.43
CA ARG A 119 -12.03 -8.53 -5.39
C ARG A 119 -13.32 -7.81 -5.79
N THR A 120 -14.01 -7.25 -4.80
CA THR A 120 -15.28 -6.54 -5.00
C THR A 120 -15.04 -5.08 -5.37
N GLY A 121 -13.97 -4.50 -4.82
CA GLY A 121 -13.67 -3.07 -4.84
C GLY A 121 -14.24 -2.31 -3.66
N GLU A 122 -14.78 -3.02 -2.67
CA GLU A 122 -15.37 -2.45 -1.48
C GLU A 122 -14.29 -2.02 -0.48
N VAL A 123 -14.50 -0.85 0.10
CA VAL A 123 -13.71 -0.28 1.19
C VAL A 123 -14.67 0.40 2.19
N PRO A 124 -14.31 0.61 3.46
CA PRO A 124 -15.26 1.09 4.46
C PRO A 124 -15.70 2.55 4.27
N GLY A 125 -17.01 2.78 4.46
CA GLY A 125 -17.65 4.09 4.30
C GLY A 125 -17.66 4.54 2.85
N ASP A 126 -18.25 5.70 2.55
CA ASP A 126 -18.14 6.36 1.24
C ASP A 126 -16.70 6.88 0.98
N ARG A 127 -15.67 6.19 1.51
CA ARG A 127 -14.29 6.66 1.57
C ARG A 127 -13.56 6.28 0.30
N GLU A 128 -13.21 7.29 -0.49
CA GLU A 128 -12.33 7.17 -1.66
C GLU A 128 -10.85 6.95 -1.27
N LEU A 129 -10.51 7.03 0.02
CA LEU A 129 -9.16 6.89 0.57
C LEU A 129 -9.16 6.15 1.91
N VAL A 130 -8.43 5.03 1.98
CA VAL A 130 -8.26 4.20 3.18
C VAL A 130 -6.78 4.07 3.52
N PHE A 131 -6.47 4.13 4.81
CA PHE A 131 -5.14 3.93 5.34
C PHE A 131 -5.08 2.61 6.10
N VAL A 132 -4.17 1.72 5.70
CA VAL A 132 -3.95 0.43 6.36
C VAL A 132 -2.66 0.52 7.15
N LYS A 133 -2.79 0.45 8.48
CA LYS A 133 -1.70 0.63 9.44
C LYS A 133 -1.73 -0.44 10.54
N ARG A 134 -0.67 -0.53 11.34
CA ARG A 134 -0.68 -1.27 12.61
C ARG A 134 -0.78 -0.29 13.77
N TYR A 135 -1.94 -0.23 14.42
CA TYR A 135 -2.19 0.67 15.57
C TYR A 135 -1.26 0.39 16.77
N GLU A 136 -0.75 -0.83 16.92
CA GLU A 136 0.22 -1.19 17.96
C GLU A 136 1.54 -0.41 17.82
N ASP A 137 1.92 -0.04 16.59
CA ASP A 137 3.14 0.74 16.34
C ASP A 137 2.94 2.22 16.69
N GLU A 138 1.75 2.78 16.44
CA GLU A 138 1.39 4.15 16.88
C GLU A 138 1.36 4.23 18.41
N PHE A 139 0.72 3.25 19.07
CA PHE A 139 0.62 3.23 20.54
C PHE A 139 1.98 3.05 21.24
N ARG A 140 2.87 2.23 20.68
CA ARG A 140 4.25 2.07 21.20
C ARG A 140 5.06 3.35 21.10
N LEU A 141 4.98 4.07 19.98
CA LEU A 141 5.69 5.34 19.79
C LEU A 141 5.16 6.43 20.74
N GLU A 142 3.85 6.53 20.88
CA GLU A 142 3.22 7.46 21.84
C GLU A 142 3.63 7.12 23.28
N MET A 143 3.57 5.85 23.68
CA MET A 143 4.02 5.42 25.00
C MET A 143 5.50 5.70 25.26
N LEU A 144 6.39 5.44 24.29
CA LEU A 144 7.81 5.74 24.42
C LEU A 144 8.06 7.25 24.55
N SER A 145 7.31 8.06 23.82
CA SER A 145 7.40 9.52 23.90
C SER A 145 6.96 10.05 25.27
N LEU A 146 5.91 9.45 25.85
CA LEU A 146 5.40 9.79 27.18
C LEU A 146 6.39 9.39 28.29
N ILE A 147 7.00 8.20 28.19
CA ILE A 147 8.03 7.73 29.13
C ILE A 147 9.27 8.65 29.05
N HIS A 148 9.71 9.01 27.85
CA HIS A 148 10.85 9.90 27.67
C HIS A 148 10.59 11.30 28.22
N ALA A 149 9.38 11.83 28.00
CA ALA A 149 8.98 13.12 28.57
C ALA A 149 8.96 13.08 30.11
N SER A 150 8.47 11.99 30.73
CA SER A 150 8.42 11.88 32.19
C SER A 150 9.80 11.75 32.83
N LEU A 151 10.75 11.08 32.16
CA LEU A 151 12.12 10.90 32.62
C LEU A 151 12.99 12.15 32.50
N LEU A 152 12.58 13.14 31.70
CA LEU A 152 13.28 14.41 31.50
C LEU A 152 12.66 15.58 32.30
N SER A 153 11.55 15.34 32.98
CA SER A 153 10.85 16.32 33.81
C SER A 153 11.18 16.23 35.31
N ASP A 154 12.09 15.31 35.69
CA ASP A 154 12.77 15.26 36.99
C ASP A 154 14.20 15.85 36.88
#